data_AF-A0A920QU90-F1
#
_entry.id   AF-A0A920QU90-F1
#
_cell.length_a   1.000
_cell.length_b   1.000
_cell.length_c   1.000
_cell.angle_alpha   90.00
_cell.angle_beta   90.00
_cell.angle_gamma   90.00
#
_symmetry.space_group_name_H-M   'P 1'
#
loop_
_entity.id
_entity.type
_entity.pdbx_description
1 polymer ?
#
loop_
_entity_poly.entity_id
_entity_poly.type
_entity_poly.pdbx_seq_one_letter_code
_entity_poly.pdbx_strand_id
1 'polypeptide(L)'
;MGWDLEECADLSQILGFIDHGLFYPYPNIGLNKYRDVILTTLKETDQKSIFLVTTADTDILTAERAISEMAIPDFPRVVIYNPVALDSTEGQFELLEAAAGAGVVVLRLLGGKRAMPDVFDPLVELCHSNGIPLIACPGHQEWDEDLVSACSAPVAEIETVFAYLMRGGVQNTQNLLLFLADTYLETDYGHEAPEPVPWQGIYHPEIDSGIDIDSYIKLRCNPDRPTIGLLFYRAHWMSGNVHFIDDLIGRLEKHDINVLPVFSFSLKHNPEEDSDSVNTITDYMIDGNGNTRVNCIINTMGLAMSDLSDEGATVASGWSVDFLDKLDVPIIQGVVSTGTRLEWEESSLGLGPIDTAMNVALPEFDGRIISVPISFKEEQPEFVMASPGRSGGTLIANRTQRYVPHPDRMDHLADLAVKWATLSVKPNSEKRIAIIMSNYPYQRCEDGVMLWVWIRRCRWLHYLTLCINPDIVWKIYQRMGTN
;
A
#
# COMPACT_ATOMS: atom_id res chain seq x y z
N MET A 1 -15.99 -42.45 2.59
CA MET A 1 -17.46 -42.58 2.73
C MET A 1 -18.03 -41.34 2.07
N GLY A 2 -18.72 -41.51 0.94
CA GLY A 2 -19.38 -40.40 0.25
C GLY A 2 -20.56 -39.91 1.08
N TRP A 3 -20.71 -38.59 1.13
CA TRP A 3 -21.89 -37.94 1.70
C TRP A 3 -22.59 -37.25 0.52
N ASP A 4 -23.80 -37.71 0.22
CA ASP A 4 -24.71 -37.07 -0.74
C ASP A 4 -25.11 -35.69 -0.20
N LEU A 5 -25.00 -34.68 -1.06
CA LEU A 5 -25.18 -33.25 -0.74
C LEU A 5 -26.60 -32.73 -1.12
N GLU A 6 -27.61 -33.59 -1.15
CA GLU A 6 -28.99 -33.19 -1.45
C GLU A 6 -29.83 -32.83 -0.20
N GLU A 7 -29.30 -32.92 1.02
CA GLU A 7 -30.11 -32.74 2.25
C GLU A 7 -29.87 -31.47 3.08
N CYS A 8 -29.04 -30.50 2.65
CA CYS A 8 -28.89 -29.22 3.38
C CYS A 8 -29.64 -28.08 2.69
N ALA A 9 -30.97 -28.06 2.86
CA ALA A 9 -31.86 -27.00 2.37
C ALA A 9 -32.19 -25.93 3.44
N ASP A 10 -31.29 -25.66 4.39
CA ASP A 10 -31.53 -24.66 5.44
C ASP A 10 -30.41 -23.60 5.50
N LEU A 11 -30.68 -22.44 4.89
CA LEU A 11 -29.82 -21.26 4.81
C LEU A 11 -29.41 -20.69 6.19
N SER A 12 -30.09 -21.11 7.27
CA SER A 12 -29.79 -20.66 8.63
C SER A 12 -28.50 -21.25 9.22
N GLN A 13 -28.03 -22.41 8.73
CA GLN A 13 -26.81 -23.05 9.25
C GLN A 13 -25.51 -22.45 8.67
N ILE A 14 -25.57 -21.81 7.50
CA ILE A 14 -24.39 -21.19 6.87
C ILE A 14 -23.99 -19.90 7.61
N LEU A 15 -24.95 -19.16 8.17
CA LEU A 15 -24.72 -17.91 8.88
C LEU A 15 -24.13 -18.09 10.30
N GLY A 16 -24.09 -19.31 10.83
CA GLY A 16 -23.63 -19.60 12.20
C GLY A 16 -22.11 -19.82 12.36
N PHE A 17 -21.34 -19.87 11.27
CA PHE A 17 -19.91 -20.24 11.30
C PHE A 17 -18.93 -19.05 11.29
N ILE A 18 -19.41 -17.81 11.30
CA ILE A 18 -18.57 -16.60 11.14
C ILE A 18 -17.86 -16.17 12.45
N ASP A 19 -18.18 -16.77 13.60
CA ASP A 19 -17.79 -16.19 14.90
C ASP A 19 -16.43 -16.63 15.50
N HIS A 20 -15.61 -17.43 14.79
CA HIS A 20 -14.30 -17.87 15.32
C HIS A 20 -13.17 -17.77 14.29
N GLY A 21 -12.27 -16.79 14.52
CA GLY A 21 -11.13 -16.42 13.68
C GLY A 21 -10.10 -17.53 13.42
N LEU A 22 -10.41 -18.42 12.48
CA LEU A 22 -9.46 -19.34 11.84
C LEU A 22 -9.72 -19.32 10.32
N PHE A 23 -8.80 -18.69 9.58
CA PHE A 23 -8.80 -18.67 8.11
C PHE A 23 -8.51 -20.08 7.57
N TYR A 24 -9.48 -20.69 6.91
CA TYR A 24 -9.29 -21.86 6.04
C TYR A 24 -9.31 -21.44 4.56
N PRO A 25 -8.57 -22.12 3.68
CA PRO A 25 -8.58 -21.83 2.24
C PRO A 25 -9.96 -22.13 1.67
N TYR A 26 -10.62 -21.12 1.09
CA TYR A 26 -11.94 -21.25 0.50
C TYR A 26 -11.94 -22.28 -0.66
N PRO A 27 -12.87 -23.24 -0.68
CA PRO A 27 -13.05 -24.10 -1.84
C PRO A 27 -13.69 -23.32 -3.00
N ASN A 28 -13.21 -23.54 -4.22
CA ASN A 28 -13.77 -23.07 -5.49
C ASN A 28 -15.27 -23.44 -5.60
N ILE A 29 -16.17 -22.57 -5.13
CA ILE A 29 -17.62 -22.67 -5.38
C ILE A 29 -17.88 -21.82 -6.62
N GLY A 30 -18.44 -22.44 -7.66
CA GLY A 30 -18.47 -21.88 -9.03
C GLY A 30 -19.04 -20.45 -9.17
N LEU A 31 -18.27 -19.62 -9.89
CA LEU A 31 -18.52 -18.23 -10.27
C LEU A 31 -19.96 -17.92 -10.75
N ASN A 32 -20.61 -18.85 -11.44
CA ASN A 32 -21.94 -18.64 -12.02
C ASN A 32 -23.06 -18.54 -10.97
N LYS A 33 -22.92 -19.18 -9.80
CA LYS A 33 -24.03 -19.26 -8.83
C LYS A 33 -24.20 -17.98 -8.02
N TYR A 34 -23.12 -17.25 -7.75
CA TYR A 34 -23.16 -15.94 -7.11
C TYR A 34 -23.56 -14.85 -8.11
N ARG A 35 -23.08 -14.91 -9.35
CA ARG A 35 -23.46 -14.02 -10.47
C ARG A 35 -24.98 -13.90 -10.65
N ASP A 36 -25.68 -15.04 -10.72
CA ASP A 36 -27.14 -15.06 -10.87
C ASP A 36 -27.86 -14.44 -9.67
N VAL A 37 -27.35 -14.66 -8.46
CA VAL A 37 -27.92 -14.06 -7.23
C VAL A 37 -27.77 -12.55 -7.24
N ILE A 38 -26.65 -12.00 -7.73
CA ILE A 38 -26.38 -10.56 -7.75
C ILE A 38 -27.23 -9.85 -8.79
N LEU A 39 -27.27 -10.34 -10.03
CA LEU A 39 -28.12 -9.76 -11.08
C LEU A 39 -29.60 -9.86 -10.70
N THR A 40 -29.99 -10.93 -10.01
CA THR A 40 -31.34 -11.07 -9.45
C THR A 40 -31.58 -10.07 -8.31
N THR A 41 -30.62 -9.87 -7.40
CA THR A 41 -30.69 -8.87 -6.32
C THR A 41 -30.71 -7.43 -6.87
N LEU A 42 -30.00 -7.14 -7.96
CA LEU A 42 -30.05 -5.85 -8.66
C LEU A 42 -31.45 -5.58 -9.22
N LYS A 43 -32.16 -6.62 -9.67
CA LYS A 43 -33.52 -6.57 -10.24
C LYS A 43 -34.65 -6.61 -9.22
N GLU A 44 -34.44 -7.23 -8.06
CA GLU A 44 -35.52 -7.46 -7.07
C GLU A 44 -35.80 -6.26 -6.15
N THR A 45 -34.91 -5.27 -6.09
CA THR A 45 -35.08 -4.07 -5.26
C THR A 45 -35.38 -2.84 -6.11
N ASP A 46 -36.50 -2.16 -5.88
CA ASP A 46 -36.91 -0.89 -6.52
C ASP A 46 -36.05 0.33 -6.06
N GLN A 47 -34.94 0.07 -5.38
CA GLN A 47 -34.06 1.08 -4.82
C GLN A 47 -32.94 1.42 -5.82
N LYS A 48 -32.95 2.66 -6.29
CA LYS A 48 -31.90 3.22 -7.15
C LYS A 48 -30.53 3.13 -6.48
N SER A 49 -29.47 2.86 -7.25
CA SER A 49 -28.09 2.72 -6.76
C SER A 49 -27.16 3.84 -7.24
N ILE A 50 -26.07 4.07 -6.53
CA ILE A 50 -24.93 4.88 -6.99
C ILE A 50 -24.04 3.97 -7.84
N PHE A 51 -23.75 4.35 -9.08
CA PHE A 51 -22.90 3.58 -9.98
C PHE A 51 -21.58 4.31 -10.24
N LEU A 52 -20.45 3.69 -9.89
CA LEU A 52 -19.11 4.24 -10.08
C LEU A 52 -18.31 3.37 -11.04
N VAL A 53 -17.70 3.97 -12.06
CA VAL A 53 -16.72 3.27 -12.91
C VAL A 53 -15.38 3.94 -12.77
N THR A 54 -14.38 3.21 -12.29
CA THR A 54 -13.05 3.77 -12.02
C THR A 54 -11.95 2.83 -12.48
N THR A 55 -10.94 3.39 -13.14
CA THR A 55 -9.70 2.68 -13.48
C THR A 55 -8.76 2.51 -12.29
N ALA A 56 -8.99 3.25 -11.19
CA ALA A 56 -8.10 3.26 -10.04
C ALA A 56 -8.60 2.33 -8.94
N ASP A 57 -7.88 1.22 -8.70
CA ASP A 57 -8.20 0.28 -7.62
C ASP A 57 -8.20 0.94 -6.23
N THR A 58 -7.48 2.06 -6.06
CA THR A 58 -7.50 2.86 -4.84
C THR A 58 -8.89 3.40 -4.52
N ASP A 59 -9.68 3.77 -5.52
CA ASP A 59 -11.02 4.32 -5.30
C ASP A 59 -11.98 3.23 -4.83
N ILE A 60 -11.86 2.04 -5.41
CA ILE A 60 -12.68 0.88 -5.06
C ILE A 60 -12.47 0.53 -3.58
N LEU A 61 -11.20 0.42 -3.16
CA LEU A 61 -10.85 0.15 -1.77
C LEU A 61 -11.27 1.28 -0.82
N THR A 62 -11.11 2.55 -1.25
CA THR A 62 -11.53 3.70 -0.45
C THR A 62 -13.05 3.70 -0.25
N ALA A 63 -13.82 3.38 -1.28
CA ALA A 63 -15.28 3.31 -1.23
C ALA A 63 -15.77 2.15 -0.34
N GLU A 64 -15.13 0.98 -0.42
CA GLU A 64 -15.41 -0.15 0.47
C GLU A 64 -15.22 0.23 1.94
N ARG A 65 -14.08 0.86 2.25
CA ARG A 65 -13.79 1.34 3.60
C ARG A 65 -14.75 2.44 4.05
N ALA A 66 -15.05 3.40 3.18
CA ALA A 66 -15.98 4.48 3.45
C ALA A 66 -17.37 3.96 3.84
N ILE A 67 -17.91 3.02 3.07
CA ILE A 67 -19.22 2.40 3.34
C ILE A 67 -19.20 1.61 4.64
N SER A 68 -18.12 0.87 4.91
CA SER A 68 -17.97 0.13 6.16
C SER A 68 -17.90 1.04 7.39
N GLU A 69 -17.20 2.18 7.30
CA GLU A 69 -17.01 3.12 8.42
C GLU A 69 -18.22 4.05 8.64
N MET A 70 -18.98 4.40 7.59
CA MET A 70 -20.20 5.21 7.74
C MET A 70 -21.24 4.52 8.63
N ALA A 71 -21.33 3.19 8.57
CA ALA A 71 -22.25 2.37 9.37
C ALA A 71 -23.71 2.89 9.37
N ILE A 72 -24.15 3.47 8.25
CA ILE A 72 -25.53 3.94 8.05
C ILE A 72 -26.40 2.75 7.64
N PRO A 73 -27.43 2.38 8.44
CA PRO A 73 -28.36 1.34 8.09
C PRO A 73 -29.11 1.70 6.80
N ASP A 74 -29.33 0.70 5.94
CA ASP A 74 -30.10 0.83 4.69
C ASP A 74 -29.57 1.92 3.72
N PHE A 75 -28.28 2.27 3.81
CA PHE A 75 -27.64 3.18 2.87
C PHE A 75 -27.78 2.65 1.43
N PRO A 76 -28.08 3.52 0.43
CA PRO A 76 -28.23 3.11 -0.95
C PRO A 76 -27.06 2.28 -1.45
N ARG A 77 -27.38 1.28 -2.27
CA ARG A 77 -26.39 0.39 -2.85
C ARG A 77 -25.39 1.18 -3.70
N VAL A 78 -24.11 0.85 -3.56
CA VAL A 78 -23.02 1.38 -4.37
C VAL A 78 -22.46 0.26 -5.24
N VAL A 79 -22.50 0.45 -6.56
CA VAL A 79 -22.01 -0.52 -7.53
C VAL A 79 -20.80 0.07 -8.21
N ILE A 80 -19.67 -0.63 -8.16
CA ILE A 80 -18.38 -0.17 -8.66
C ILE A 80 -17.85 -1.13 -9.72
N TYR A 81 -17.43 -0.59 -10.85
CA TYR A 81 -16.78 -1.36 -11.91
C TYR A 81 -15.38 -0.81 -12.20
N ASN A 82 -14.41 -1.72 -12.30
CA ASN A 82 -13.13 -1.45 -12.94
C ASN A 82 -13.20 -1.85 -14.43
N PRO A 83 -13.01 -0.90 -15.38
CA PRO A 83 -13.13 -1.22 -16.80
C PRO A 83 -12.03 -2.15 -17.31
N VAL A 84 -10.89 -2.23 -16.63
CA VAL A 84 -9.79 -3.17 -16.98
C VAL A 84 -10.24 -4.63 -16.83
N ALA A 85 -11.26 -4.89 -16.01
CA ALA A 85 -11.81 -6.24 -15.84
C ALA A 85 -12.89 -6.60 -16.89
N LEU A 86 -13.17 -5.72 -17.86
CA LEU A 86 -14.25 -5.87 -18.86
C LEU A 86 -13.75 -6.46 -20.19
N ASP A 87 -12.82 -7.40 -20.13
CA ASP A 87 -12.21 -8.03 -21.32
C ASP A 87 -13.19 -8.93 -22.10
N SER A 88 -14.37 -9.22 -21.53
CA SER A 88 -15.39 -10.05 -22.15
C SER A 88 -16.64 -9.26 -22.52
N THR A 89 -17.24 -9.61 -23.66
CA THR A 89 -18.52 -9.02 -24.09
C THR A 89 -19.62 -9.19 -23.03
N GLU A 90 -19.59 -10.30 -22.27
CA GLU A 90 -20.52 -10.51 -21.15
C GLU A 90 -20.38 -9.44 -20.06
N GLY A 91 -19.15 -9.15 -19.61
CA GLY A 91 -18.91 -8.12 -18.58
C GLY A 91 -19.34 -6.73 -19.04
N GLN A 92 -19.17 -6.43 -20.34
CA GLN A 92 -19.64 -5.18 -20.93
C GLN A 92 -21.17 -5.05 -20.89
N PHE A 93 -21.90 -6.12 -21.23
CA PHE A 93 -23.35 -6.16 -21.12
C PHE A 93 -23.83 -6.02 -19.67
N GLU A 94 -23.16 -6.69 -18.72
CA GLU A 94 -23.48 -6.59 -17.29
C GLU A 94 -23.33 -5.18 -16.76
N LEU A 95 -22.27 -4.47 -17.16
CA LEU A 95 -22.08 -3.08 -16.78
C LEU A 95 -23.23 -2.21 -17.26
N LEU A 96 -23.63 -2.35 -18.53
CA LEU A 96 -24.75 -1.58 -19.10
C LEU A 96 -26.08 -1.93 -18.45
N GLU A 97 -26.34 -3.21 -18.16
CA GLU A 97 -27.55 -3.65 -17.47
C GLU A 97 -27.62 -3.08 -16.04
N ALA A 98 -26.51 -3.13 -15.30
CA ALA A 98 -26.43 -2.58 -13.95
C ALA A 98 -26.55 -1.05 -13.94
N ALA A 99 -25.95 -0.37 -14.92
CA ALA A 99 -26.06 1.09 -15.08
C ALA A 99 -27.49 1.54 -15.40
N ALA A 100 -28.29 0.72 -16.09
CA ALA A 100 -29.67 1.06 -16.43
C ALA A 100 -30.59 1.23 -15.20
N GLY A 101 -30.25 0.60 -14.07
CA GLY A 101 -30.95 0.73 -12.79
C GLY A 101 -30.37 1.77 -11.83
N ALA A 102 -29.35 2.52 -12.26
CA ALA A 102 -28.67 3.50 -11.40
C ALA A 102 -29.49 4.78 -11.21
N GLY A 103 -29.40 5.38 -10.02
CA GLY A 103 -29.87 6.75 -9.78
C GLY A 103 -28.89 7.81 -10.25
N VAL A 104 -27.60 7.48 -10.30
CA VAL A 104 -26.51 8.31 -10.83
C VAL A 104 -25.35 7.45 -11.30
N VAL A 105 -24.69 7.87 -12.37
CA VAL A 105 -23.47 7.24 -12.89
C VAL A 105 -22.30 8.23 -12.77
N VAL A 106 -21.21 7.79 -12.14
CA VAL A 106 -19.96 8.54 -11.99
C VAL A 106 -18.84 7.77 -12.69
N LEU A 107 -18.09 8.43 -13.57
CA LEU A 107 -16.92 7.86 -14.25
C LEU A 107 -15.67 8.57 -13.76
N ARG A 108 -14.64 7.82 -13.38
CA ARG A 108 -13.29 8.33 -13.09
C ARG A 108 -12.26 7.54 -13.90
N LEU A 109 -11.86 8.07 -15.04
CA LEU A 109 -11.07 7.33 -16.03
C LEU A 109 -9.70 7.94 -16.25
N LEU A 110 -8.66 7.15 -16.03
CA LEU A 110 -7.29 7.46 -16.44
C LEU A 110 -7.14 7.11 -17.93
N GLY A 111 -6.79 8.11 -18.76
CA GLY A 111 -6.74 7.96 -20.21
C GLY A 111 -8.08 8.23 -20.93
N GLY A 112 -9.05 8.81 -20.22
CA GLY A 112 -10.32 9.26 -20.78
C GLY A 112 -11.15 8.10 -21.36
N LYS A 113 -11.85 8.37 -22.46
CA LYS A 113 -12.68 7.38 -23.18
C LYS A 113 -11.93 6.09 -23.56
N ARG A 114 -10.61 6.16 -23.79
CA ARG A 114 -9.80 5.00 -24.20
C ARG A 114 -9.67 3.93 -23.12
N ALA A 115 -10.00 4.25 -21.87
CA ALA A 115 -10.06 3.27 -20.80
C ALA A 115 -11.19 2.24 -20.97
N MET A 116 -12.21 2.56 -21.78
CA MET A 116 -13.38 1.71 -22.02
C MET A 116 -13.93 1.92 -23.44
N PRO A 117 -13.13 1.60 -24.47
CA PRO A 117 -13.39 2.02 -25.85
C PRO A 117 -14.73 1.50 -26.40
N ASP A 118 -15.14 0.30 -26.01
CA ASP A 118 -16.35 -0.35 -26.52
C ASP A 118 -17.60 -0.05 -25.70
N VAL A 119 -17.45 0.48 -24.47
CA VAL A 119 -18.55 0.63 -23.50
C VAL A 119 -18.89 2.09 -23.21
N PHE A 120 -17.94 3.01 -23.41
CA PHE A 120 -18.16 4.43 -23.11
C PHE A 120 -19.36 5.02 -23.86
N ASP A 121 -19.38 4.95 -25.19
CA ASP A 121 -20.47 5.56 -25.97
C ASP A 121 -21.83 4.90 -25.69
N PRO A 122 -21.96 3.55 -25.64
CA PRO A 122 -23.20 2.91 -25.24
C PRO A 122 -23.69 3.31 -23.85
N LEU A 123 -22.77 3.49 -22.88
CA LEU A 123 -23.12 3.90 -21.52
C LEU A 123 -23.63 5.35 -21.50
N VAL A 124 -22.99 6.25 -22.23
CA VAL A 124 -23.43 7.66 -22.36
C VAL A 124 -24.83 7.72 -22.98
N GLU A 125 -25.05 7.01 -24.09
CA GLU A 125 -26.34 6.96 -24.77
C GLU A 125 -27.44 6.38 -23.87
N LEU A 126 -27.13 5.33 -23.11
CA LEU A 126 -28.04 4.73 -22.13
C LEU A 126 -28.42 5.74 -21.05
N CYS A 127 -27.45 6.44 -20.47
CA CYS A 127 -27.69 7.42 -19.41
C CYS A 127 -28.57 8.57 -19.93
N HIS A 128 -28.24 9.12 -21.10
CA HIS A 128 -28.99 10.23 -21.69
C HIS A 128 -30.42 9.82 -22.08
N SER A 129 -30.60 8.63 -22.65
CA SER A 129 -31.91 8.13 -23.07
C SER A 129 -32.84 7.84 -21.90
N ASN A 130 -32.29 7.35 -20.78
CA ASN A 130 -33.04 7.03 -19.57
C ASN A 130 -33.14 8.20 -18.58
N GLY A 131 -32.50 9.34 -18.88
CA GLY A 131 -32.46 10.50 -17.99
C GLY A 131 -31.66 10.27 -16.71
N ILE A 132 -30.66 9.37 -16.75
CA ILE A 132 -29.76 9.09 -15.62
C ILE A 132 -28.66 10.16 -15.61
N PRO A 133 -28.47 10.89 -14.49
CA PRO A 133 -27.36 11.83 -14.34
C PRO A 133 -26.02 11.13 -14.51
N LEU A 134 -25.19 11.67 -15.40
CA LEU A 134 -23.85 11.19 -15.71
C LEU A 134 -22.83 12.27 -15.36
N ILE A 135 -21.85 11.91 -14.54
CA ILE A 135 -20.72 12.75 -14.16
C ILE A 135 -19.45 12.02 -14.57
N ALA A 136 -18.66 12.59 -15.48
CA ALA A 136 -17.42 11.98 -15.96
C ALA A 136 -16.23 12.88 -15.64
N CYS A 137 -15.33 12.35 -14.80
CA CYS A 137 -14.15 13.02 -14.29
C CYS A 137 -12.87 12.36 -14.83
N PRO A 138 -11.85 13.14 -15.22
CA PRO A 138 -10.54 12.60 -15.54
C PRO A 138 -9.84 12.06 -14.29
N GLY A 139 -8.94 11.09 -14.47
CA GLY A 139 -8.06 10.59 -13.41
C GLY A 139 -6.90 11.53 -13.03
N HIS A 140 -6.77 12.69 -13.67
CA HIS A 140 -5.75 13.69 -13.43
C HIS A 140 -6.35 15.10 -13.34
N GLN A 141 -5.54 16.10 -12.98
CA GLN A 141 -6.00 17.49 -12.76
C GLN A 141 -6.52 18.20 -14.03
N GLU A 142 -6.08 17.77 -15.22
CA GLU A 142 -6.51 18.37 -16.48
C GLU A 142 -7.88 17.82 -16.93
N TRP A 143 -8.76 18.71 -17.40
CA TRP A 143 -10.06 18.33 -17.94
C TRP A 143 -9.91 17.64 -19.30
N ASP A 144 -10.71 16.60 -19.52
CA ASP A 144 -10.80 15.88 -20.78
C ASP A 144 -12.10 16.29 -21.50
N GLU A 145 -11.99 16.81 -22.73
CA GLU A 145 -13.13 17.33 -23.50
C GLU A 145 -14.20 16.26 -23.79
N ASP A 146 -13.80 15.00 -24.02
CA ASP A 146 -14.73 13.91 -24.29
C ASP A 146 -15.51 13.55 -23.02
N LEU A 147 -14.86 13.55 -21.87
CA LEU A 147 -15.52 13.29 -20.58
C LEU A 147 -16.47 14.44 -20.19
N VAL A 148 -16.03 15.70 -20.35
CA VAL A 148 -16.88 16.86 -20.05
C VAL A 148 -18.12 16.87 -20.95
N SER A 149 -17.96 16.55 -22.24
CA SER A 149 -19.08 16.49 -23.20
C SER A 149 -20.09 15.38 -22.89
N ALA A 150 -19.67 14.31 -22.20
CA ALA A 150 -20.55 13.22 -21.80
C ALA A 150 -21.44 13.57 -20.58
N CYS A 151 -21.02 14.53 -19.76
CA CYS A 151 -21.73 14.87 -18.53
C CYS A 151 -23.15 15.42 -18.79
N SER A 152 -24.13 14.95 -18.02
CA SER A 152 -25.52 15.43 -18.07
C SER A 152 -25.95 16.16 -16.79
N ALA A 153 -25.13 16.14 -15.74
CA ALA A 153 -25.38 16.84 -14.48
C ALA A 153 -25.05 18.35 -14.56
N PRO A 154 -25.60 19.18 -13.66
CA PRO A 154 -25.20 20.57 -13.48
C PRO A 154 -23.70 20.74 -13.19
N VAL A 155 -23.10 21.81 -13.75
CA VAL A 155 -21.66 22.10 -13.63
C VAL A 155 -21.17 22.15 -12.16
N ALA A 156 -21.95 22.76 -11.28
CA ALA A 156 -21.59 22.85 -9.86
C ALA A 156 -21.49 21.47 -9.17
N GLU A 157 -22.32 20.51 -9.60
CA GLU A 157 -22.31 19.14 -9.07
C GLU A 157 -21.10 18.38 -9.63
N ILE A 158 -20.79 18.57 -10.92
CA ILE A 158 -19.59 18.00 -11.57
C ILE A 158 -18.31 18.49 -10.87
N GLU A 159 -18.19 19.80 -10.63
CA GLU A 159 -17.04 20.38 -9.93
C GLU A 159 -16.91 19.85 -8.50
N THR A 160 -18.02 19.67 -7.80
CA THR A 160 -18.04 19.14 -6.43
C THR A 160 -17.59 17.68 -6.40
N VAL A 161 -18.12 16.83 -7.29
CA VAL A 161 -17.71 15.43 -7.42
C VAL A 161 -16.24 15.33 -7.81
N PHE A 162 -15.80 16.14 -8.77
CA PHE A 162 -14.40 16.20 -9.16
C PHE A 162 -13.50 16.57 -7.98
N ALA A 163 -13.89 17.56 -7.16
CA ALA A 163 -13.13 17.97 -5.99
C ALA A 163 -12.99 16.84 -4.96
N TYR A 164 -14.06 16.10 -4.62
CA TYR A 164 -13.95 14.92 -3.75
C TYR A 164 -13.00 13.86 -4.31
N LEU A 165 -13.16 13.52 -5.60
CA LEU A 165 -12.36 12.50 -6.27
C LEU A 165 -10.89 12.89 -6.40
N MET A 166 -10.58 14.18 -6.53
CA MET A 166 -9.21 14.69 -6.60
C MET A 166 -8.54 14.77 -5.22
N ARG A 167 -9.27 15.16 -4.18
CA ARG A 167 -8.74 15.15 -2.80
C ARG A 167 -8.56 13.73 -2.27
N GLY A 168 -9.49 12.83 -2.62
CA GLY A 168 -9.47 11.41 -2.28
C GLY A 168 -9.53 11.15 -0.77
N GLY A 169 -9.30 9.90 -0.37
CA GLY A 169 -9.34 9.47 1.03
C GLY A 169 -10.75 9.10 1.50
N VAL A 170 -10.80 8.40 2.64
CA VAL A 170 -12.02 7.77 3.16
C VAL A 170 -13.10 8.83 3.45
N GLN A 171 -12.78 9.87 4.22
CA GLN A 171 -13.75 10.90 4.61
C GLN A 171 -14.36 11.63 3.40
N ASN A 172 -13.55 12.01 2.41
CA ASN A 172 -14.05 12.64 1.19
C ASN A 172 -14.90 11.68 0.36
N THR A 173 -14.58 10.38 0.37
CA THR A 173 -15.39 9.37 -0.32
C THR A 173 -16.71 9.14 0.39
N GLN A 174 -16.75 9.18 1.72
CA GLN A 174 -17.99 9.18 2.48
C GLN A 174 -18.86 10.38 2.10
N ASN A 175 -18.33 11.59 2.21
CA ASN A 175 -19.05 12.81 1.85
C ASN A 175 -19.48 12.84 0.37
N LEU A 176 -18.69 12.27 -0.54
CA LEU A 176 -19.08 12.08 -1.94
C LEU A 176 -20.31 11.16 -2.08
N LEU A 177 -20.30 10.01 -1.41
CA LEU A 177 -21.42 9.07 -1.46
C LEU A 177 -22.69 9.65 -0.83
N LEU A 178 -22.56 10.38 0.28
CA LEU A 178 -23.66 11.12 0.92
C LEU A 178 -24.21 12.21 -0.01
N PHE A 179 -23.33 13.00 -0.64
CA PHE A 179 -23.71 14.02 -1.62
C PHE A 179 -24.48 13.43 -2.81
N LEU A 180 -24.00 12.34 -3.39
CA LEU A 180 -24.66 11.66 -4.51
C LEU A 180 -26.01 11.08 -4.10
N ALA A 181 -26.11 10.52 -2.90
CA ALA A 181 -27.37 10.01 -2.36
C ALA A 181 -28.40 11.14 -2.17
N ASP A 182 -28.02 12.21 -1.49
CA ASP A 182 -28.94 13.32 -1.21
C ASP A 182 -29.40 14.00 -2.51
N THR A 183 -28.51 14.12 -3.50
CA THR A 183 -28.80 14.82 -4.76
C THR A 183 -29.66 13.99 -5.72
N TYR A 184 -29.40 12.67 -5.84
CA TYR A 184 -29.99 11.85 -6.91
C TYR A 184 -30.87 10.70 -6.44
N LEU A 185 -30.83 10.38 -5.14
CA LEU A 185 -31.55 9.26 -4.53
C LEU A 185 -32.60 9.71 -3.50
N GLU A 186 -32.89 11.02 -3.43
CA GLU A 186 -33.90 11.62 -2.56
C GLU A 186 -33.70 11.33 -1.07
N THR A 187 -32.43 11.28 -0.63
CA THR A 187 -32.06 11.13 0.80
C THR A 187 -31.77 12.49 1.45
N ASP A 188 -31.55 12.48 2.77
CA ASP A 188 -31.21 13.68 3.57
C ASP A 188 -30.21 13.30 4.68
N TYR A 189 -29.08 12.71 4.28
CA TYR A 189 -28.01 12.34 5.22
C TYR A 189 -27.17 13.54 5.65
N GLY A 190 -27.02 14.53 4.76
CA GLY A 190 -26.11 15.64 4.92
C GLY A 190 -24.69 15.25 4.54
N HIS A 191 -23.95 16.20 3.96
CA HIS A 191 -22.57 16.01 3.52
C HIS A 191 -21.75 17.27 3.82
N GLU A 192 -20.46 17.09 4.08
CA GLU A 192 -19.51 18.18 4.28
C GLU A 192 -18.66 18.42 3.04
N ALA A 193 -18.24 19.66 2.80
CA ALA A 193 -17.45 20.01 1.62
C ALA A 193 -16.12 19.22 1.52
N PRO A 194 -15.57 19.02 0.31
CA PRO A 194 -14.31 18.30 0.13
C PRO A 194 -13.16 18.93 0.93
N GLU A 195 -12.50 18.14 1.76
CA GLU A 195 -11.41 18.61 2.62
C GLU A 195 -10.04 18.18 2.10
N PRO A 196 -8.99 19.02 2.28
CA PRO A 196 -7.61 18.62 2.02
C PRO A 196 -7.20 17.44 2.89
N VAL A 197 -6.59 16.44 2.27
CA VAL A 197 -6.06 15.27 2.98
C VAL A 197 -4.56 15.48 3.22
N PRO A 198 -4.02 15.26 4.44
CA PRO A 198 -2.62 15.50 4.75
C PRO A 198 -1.66 14.80 3.78
N TRP A 199 -0.60 15.50 3.36
CA TRP A 199 0.44 14.95 2.47
C TRP A 199 1.36 13.93 3.15
N GLN A 200 1.47 14.03 4.47
CA GLN A 200 2.26 13.16 5.33
C GLN A 200 1.63 13.12 6.72
N GLY A 201 1.88 12.05 7.47
CA GLY A 201 1.31 11.88 8.80
C GLY A 201 1.70 10.57 9.45
N ILE A 202 1.37 10.45 10.74
CA ILE A 202 1.53 9.21 11.49
C ILE A 202 0.29 8.34 11.32
N TYR A 203 0.50 7.03 11.19
CA TYR A 203 -0.57 6.05 11.05
C TYR A 203 -0.40 4.90 12.02
N HIS A 204 -1.41 4.58 12.82
CA HIS A 204 -1.42 3.37 13.63
C HIS A 204 -2.81 2.74 13.62
N PRO A 205 -2.96 1.41 13.49
CA PRO A 205 -4.27 0.76 13.37
C PRO A 205 -5.19 0.94 14.58
N GLU A 206 -4.64 1.33 15.73
CA GLU A 206 -5.35 1.52 17.00
C GLU A 206 -5.42 3.00 17.45
N ILE A 207 -5.08 3.95 16.56
CA ILE A 207 -5.10 5.38 16.88
C ILE A 207 -5.78 6.11 15.75
N ASP A 208 -6.66 7.05 16.10
CA ASP A 208 -7.34 7.90 15.13
C ASP A 208 -6.33 8.70 14.29
N SER A 209 -6.72 9.00 13.06
CA SER A 209 -5.88 9.77 12.14
C SER A 209 -5.64 11.19 12.64
N GLY A 210 -4.51 11.79 12.24
CA GLY A 210 -4.19 13.19 12.55
C GLY A 210 -3.50 13.43 13.90
N ILE A 211 -3.07 12.39 14.61
CA ILE A 211 -2.24 12.55 15.81
C ILE A 211 -0.88 13.21 15.47
N ASP A 212 -0.46 14.17 16.29
CA ASP A 212 0.86 14.78 16.17
C ASP A 212 1.98 13.86 16.71
N ILE A 213 3.22 14.10 16.28
CA ILE A 213 4.36 13.25 16.61
C ILE A 213 4.67 13.17 18.11
N ASP A 214 4.59 14.28 18.83
CA ASP A 214 4.97 14.30 20.24
C ASP A 214 3.90 13.59 21.09
N SER A 215 2.62 13.78 20.75
CA SER A 215 1.51 13.02 21.33
C SER A 215 1.61 11.52 21.04
N TYR A 216 1.95 11.15 19.80
CA TYR A 216 2.13 9.74 19.41
C TYR A 216 3.27 9.08 20.20
N ILE A 217 4.44 9.72 20.25
CA ILE A 217 5.61 9.21 21.00
C ILE A 217 5.26 9.02 22.46
N LYS A 218 4.56 9.97 23.08
CA LYS A 218 4.14 9.87 24.48
C LYS A 218 3.16 8.72 24.72
N LEU A 219 2.31 8.41 23.74
CA LEU A 219 1.29 7.38 23.85
C LEU A 219 1.82 5.97 23.59
N ARG A 220 2.71 5.79 22.59
CA ARG A 220 3.11 4.47 22.07
C ARG A 220 4.57 4.13 22.25
N CYS A 221 5.47 5.10 22.45
CA CYS A 221 6.90 4.84 22.52
C CYS A 221 7.40 4.78 23.97
N ASN A 222 8.25 3.79 24.26
CA ASN A 222 9.02 3.70 25.50
C ASN A 222 10.46 4.19 25.25
N PRO A 223 10.96 5.18 26.01
CA PRO A 223 12.31 5.72 25.82
C PRO A 223 13.45 4.70 26.00
N ASP A 224 13.20 3.58 26.71
CA ASP A 224 14.20 2.52 26.94
C ASP A 224 14.30 1.51 25.77
N ARG A 225 13.42 1.62 24.76
CA ARG A 225 13.36 0.73 23.60
C ARG A 225 13.89 1.45 22.37
N PRO A 226 14.65 0.78 21.48
CA PRO A 226 15.01 1.39 20.22
C PRO A 226 13.76 1.57 19.35
N THR A 227 13.81 2.54 18.44
CA THR A 227 12.69 2.93 17.58
C THR A 227 12.97 2.61 16.12
N ILE A 228 12.01 2.00 15.43
CA ILE A 228 12.06 1.74 13.99
C ILE A 228 11.06 2.66 13.30
N GLY A 229 11.56 3.51 12.39
CA GLY A 229 10.70 4.26 11.47
C GLY A 229 10.16 3.35 10.38
N LEU A 230 8.86 3.40 10.08
CA LEU A 230 8.23 2.64 9.01
C LEU A 230 7.62 3.61 8.00
N LEU A 231 8.24 3.73 6.83
CA LEU A 231 7.84 4.65 5.75
C LEU A 231 7.05 3.91 4.68
N PHE A 232 5.89 4.47 4.29
CA PHE A 232 5.04 3.91 3.24
C PHE A 232 4.26 4.99 2.49
N TYR A 233 3.75 4.65 1.30
CA TYR A 233 3.05 5.62 0.45
C TYR A 233 1.71 6.06 1.06
N ARG A 234 1.45 7.38 1.00
CA ARG A 234 0.15 8.01 1.28
C ARG A 234 -1.00 7.35 0.53
N ALA A 235 -0.77 6.90 -0.71
CA ALA A 235 -1.79 6.21 -1.51
C ALA A 235 -2.31 4.93 -0.83
N HIS A 236 -1.46 4.17 -0.13
CA HIS A 236 -1.89 3.00 0.63
C HIS A 236 -2.77 3.40 1.81
N TRP A 237 -2.36 4.42 2.56
CA TRP A 237 -3.15 4.96 3.67
C TRP A 237 -4.53 5.47 3.21
N MET A 238 -4.56 6.28 2.15
CA MET A 238 -5.81 6.84 1.60
C MET A 238 -6.78 5.77 1.11
N SER A 239 -6.26 4.70 0.51
CA SER A 239 -7.06 3.58 0.01
C SER A 239 -7.41 2.55 1.07
N GLY A 240 -6.87 2.66 2.29
CA GLY A 240 -6.99 1.61 3.30
C GLY A 240 -6.25 0.32 2.95
N ASN A 241 -5.41 0.31 1.92
CA ASN A 241 -4.58 -0.82 1.53
C ASN A 241 -3.33 -0.93 2.42
N VAL A 242 -3.56 -0.99 3.73
CA VAL A 242 -2.53 -0.90 4.79
C VAL A 242 -2.34 -2.20 5.56
N HIS A 243 -2.99 -3.29 5.16
CA HIS A 243 -2.91 -4.58 5.89
C HIS A 243 -1.47 -5.07 6.07
N PHE A 244 -0.62 -4.89 5.06
CA PHE A 244 0.79 -5.27 5.14
C PHE A 244 1.60 -4.34 6.08
N ILE A 245 1.16 -3.09 6.25
CA ILE A 245 1.71 -2.15 7.24
C ILE A 245 1.26 -2.54 8.64
N ASP A 246 -0.02 -2.88 8.83
CA ASP A 246 -0.57 -3.34 10.11
C ASP A 246 0.13 -4.62 10.58
N ASP A 247 0.35 -5.59 9.68
CA ASP A 247 1.09 -6.82 9.97
C ASP A 247 2.54 -6.52 10.40
N LEU A 248 3.23 -5.60 9.72
CA LEU A 248 4.58 -5.17 10.12
C LEU A 248 4.61 -4.47 11.48
N ILE A 249 3.70 -3.52 11.73
CA ILE A 249 3.59 -2.84 13.03
C ILE A 249 3.41 -3.89 14.13
N GLY A 250 2.42 -4.78 13.98
CA GLY A 250 2.12 -5.80 14.97
C GLY A 250 3.26 -6.81 15.18
N ARG A 251 4.08 -7.10 14.15
CA ARG A 251 5.28 -7.94 14.33
C ARG A 251 6.37 -7.20 15.09
N LEU A 252 6.69 -5.96 14.71
CA LEU A 252 7.75 -5.18 15.36
C LEU A 252 7.44 -4.91 16.84
N GLU A 253 6.19 -4.58 17.18
CA GLU A 253 5.77 -4.36 18.56
C GLU A 253 5.92 -5.61 19.44
N LYS A 254 5.71 -6.81 18.88
CA LYS A 254 5.95 -8.09 19.58
C LYS A 254 7.42 -8.33 19.95
N HIS A 255 8.35 -7.62 19.30
CA HIS A 255 9.78 -7.66 19.64
C HIS A 255 10.19 -6.63 20.69
N ASP A 256 9.24 -5.97 21.36
CA ASP A 256 9.50 -4.90 22.34
C ASP A 256 10.30 -3.73 21.71
N ILE A 257 9.93 -3.36 20.49
CA ILE A 257 10.50 -2.23 19.74
C ILE A 257 9.44 -1.15 19.58
N ASN A 258 9.84 0.13 19.65
CA ASN A 258 8.92 1.22 19.28
C ASN A 258 8.81 1.30 17.76
N VAL A 259 7.61 1.49 17.24
CA VAL A 259 7.39 1.69 15.80
C VAL A 259 6.95 3.14 15.58
N LEU A 260 7.56 3.82 14.60
CA LEU A 260 7.13 5.14 14.13
C LEU A 260 6.65 5.02 12.67
N PRO A 261 5.39 4.61 12.46
CA PRO A 261 4.78 4.46 11.14
C PRO A 261 4.35 5.81 10.56
N VAL A 262 4.93 6.18 9.42
CA VAL A 262 4.71 7.47 8.76
C VAL A 262 4.37 7.23 7.29
N PHE A 263 3.23 7.76 6.87
CA PHE A 263 2.89 7.82 5.46
C PHE A 263 3.38 9.12 4.84
N SER A 264 3.76 9.08 3.56
CA SER A 264 4.08 10.27 2.78
C SER A 264 3.77 10.07 1.30
N PHE A 265 3.47 11.16 0.61
CA PHE A 265 3.33 11.15 -0.84
C PHE A 265 4.66 10.84 -1.54
N SER A 266 5.75 11.46 -1.08
CA SER A 266 7.08 11.32 -1.68
C SER A 266 8.14 11.64 -0.64
N LEU A 267 9.29 10.97 -0.77
CA LEU A 267 10.47 11.27 0.03
C LEU A 267 11.25 12.50 -0.48
N LYS A 268 10.91 13.03 -1.68
CA LYS A 268 11.60 14.17 -2.31
C LYS A 268 10.81 15.48 -2.29
N HIS A 269 9.51 15.43 -2.60
CA HIS A 269 8.73 16.63 -2.92
C HIS A 269 7.28 16.53 -2.42
N ASN A 270 6.78 17.62 -1.84
CA ASN A 270 5.35 17.84 -1.66
C ASN A 270 4.82 18.69 -2.83
N PRO A 271 3.83 18.22 -3.62
CA PRO A 271 3.36 18.94 -4.81
C PRO A 271 2.71 20.31 -4.57
N GLU A 272 2.34 20.67 -3.33
CA GLU A 272 1.71 21.96 -3.01
C GLU A 272 2.67 23.00 -2.41
N GLU A 273 3.93 22.66 -2.15
CA GLU A 273 4.93 23.62 -1.67
C GLU A 273 5.99 23.90 -2.74
N ASP A 274 6.08 25.16 -3.19
CA ASP A 274 7.24 25.72 -3.93
C ASP A 274 8.54 25.72 -3.07
N SER A 275 8.54 25.01 -1.94
CA SER A 275 9.67 24.91 -1.02
C SER A 275 10.39 23.58 -1.27
N ASP A 276 11.69 23.66 -1.54
CA ASP A 276 12.62 22.53 -1.60
C ASP A 276 12.77 21.79 -0.23
N SER A 277 11.82 21.93 0.71
CA SER A 277 12.07 21.71 2.14
C SER A 277 11.05 20.87 2.92
N VAL A 278 10.11 20.18 2.26
CA VAL A 278 9.29 19.17 2.96
C VAL A 278 9.97 17.81 2.91
N ASN A 279 10.77 17.55 3.95
CA ASN A 279 11.40 16.26 4.18
C ASN A 279 10.59 15.50 5.23
N THR A 280 9.64 14.65 4.83
CA THR A 280 8.91 13.76 5.76
C THR A 280 9.86 13.10 6.77
N ILE A 281 11.03 12.68 6.29
CA ILE A 281 12.05 12.08 7.15
C ILE A 281 12.59 13.10 8.16
N THR A 282 12.82 14.36 7.79
CA THR A 282 13.21 15.41 8.77
C THR A 282 12.11 15.65 9.79
N ASP A 283 10.87 15.83 9.35
CA ASP A 283 9.77 16.25 10.22
C ASP A 283 9.41 15.19 11.25
N TYR A 284 9.51 13.91 10.86
CA TYR A 284 9.12 12.80 11.71
C TYR A 284 10.28 12.00 12.30
N MET A 285 11.43 11.90 11.61
CA MET A 285 12.56 11.08 12.08
C MET A 285 13.63 11.88 12.81
N ILE A 286 13.57 13.23 12.79
CA ILE A 286 14.50 14.11 13.52
C ILE A 286 13.69 14.93 14.55
N ASP A 287 14.25 15.14 15.73
CA ASP A 287 13.65 15.99 16.77
C ASP A 287 13.96 17.48 16.58
N GLY A 288 13.30 18.35 17.34
CA GLY A 288 13.53 19.80 17.27
C GLY A 288 14.94 20.24 17.68
N ASN A 289 15.75 19.36 18.27
CA ASN A 289 17.15 19.61 18.61
C ASN A 289 18.11 19.11 17.52
N GLY A 290 17.60 18.47 16.46
CA GLY A 290 18.38 17.91 15.38
C GLY A 290 18.88 16.48 15.63
N ASN A 291 18.40 15.78 16.66
CA ASN A 291 18.77 14.39 16.93
C ASN A 291 17.83 13.43 16.22
N THR A 292 18.36 12.30 15.75
CA THR A 292 17.55 11.24 15.15
C THR A 292 16.67 10.54 16.20
N ARG A 293 15.37 10.43 15.92
CA ARG A 293 14.34 9.77 16.75
C ARG A 293 14.30 8.25 16.57
N VAL A 294 14.90 7.76 15.49
CA VAL A 294 14.89 6.35 15.08
C VAL A 294 16.28 5.73 15.10
N ASN A 295 16.33 4.41 15.18
CA ASN A 295 17.55 3.61 15.21
C ASN A 295 17.73 2.75 13.95
N CYS A 296 16.67 2.61 13.16
CA CYS A 296 16.59 1.95 11.87
C CYS A 296 15.33 2.46 11.15
N ILE A 297 15.34 2.46 9.82
CA ILE A 297 14.16 2.75 9.01
C ILE A 297 13.85 1.52 8.16
N ILE A 298 12.59 1.11 8.14
CA ILE A 298 12.02 0.27 7.10
C ILE A 298 11.34 1.20 6.11
N ASN A 299 11.74 1.16 4.86
CA ASN A 299 11.10 1.89 3.79
C ASN A 299 10.43 0.91 2.82
N THR A 300 9.13 1.10 2.60
CA THR A 300 8.36 0.33 1.61
C THR A 300 8.04 1.16 0.37
N MET A 301 8.49 2.41 0.31
CA MET A 301 8.33 3.28 -0.86
C MET A 301 9.41 2.95 -1.89
N GLY A 302 9.01 2.89 -3.16
CA GLY A 302 9.93 2.72 -4.28
C GLY A 302 10.62 4.04 -4.68
N LEU A 303 11.47 3.95 -5.69
CA LEU A 303 12.28 5.04 -6.26
C LEU A 303 13.38 5.55 -5.31
N ALA A 304 14.36 6.21 -5.92
CA ALA A 304 15.47 6.87 -5.22
C ALA A 304 15.05 8.26 -4.70
N MET A 305 15.67 8.68 -3.60
CA MET A 305 15.67 10.06 -3.09
C MET A 305 16.73 10.91 -3.77
N SER A 306 17.75 10.30 -4.35
CA SER A 306 18.79 11.01 -5.09
C SER A 306 18.35 11.28 -6.53
N ASP A 307 18.86 12.35 -7.12
CA ASP A 307 18.70 12.61 -8.54
C ASP A 307 19.72 11.80 -9.33
N LEU A 308 19.25 11.16 -10.40
CA LEU A 308 20.08 10.33 -11.25
C LEU A 308 20.60 11.19 -12.40
N SER A 309 21.88 11.02 -12.72
CA SER A 309 22.48 11.69 -13.87
C SER A 309 22.07 10.97 -15.17
N ASP A 310 21.49 11.69 -16.12
CA ASP A 310 21.23 11.17 -17.46
C ASP A 310 22.52 10.99 -18.29
N GLU A 311 23.61 11.66 -17.90
CA GLU A 311 24.92 11.58 -18.55
C GLU A 311 26.02 11.10 -17.58
N GLY A 312 26.61 9.94 -17.86
CA GLY A 312 27.76 9.43 -17.13
C GLY A 312 27.42 8.59 -15.88
N ALA A 313 28.43 8.38 -15.02
CA ALA A 313 28.23 7.64 -13.77
C ALA A 313 27.49 8.52 -12.77
N THR A 314 26.38 8.02 -12.23
CA THR A 314 25.67 8.69 -11.14
C THR A 314 26.55 8.70 -9.90
N VAL A 315 26.87 9.91 -9.43
CA VAL A 315 27.62 10.13 -8.19
C VAL A 315 26.63 10.63 -7.15
N ALA A 316 26.52 9.90 -6.04
CA ALA A 316 25.74 10.33 -4.89
C ALA A 316 26.23 11.73 -4.45
N SER A 317 25.39 12.74 -4.64
CA SER A 317 25.69 14.13 -4.35
C SER A 317 24.40 14.93 -4.16
N GLY A 318 24.50 16.10 -3.55
CA GLY A 318 23.35 16.97 -3.29
C GLY A 318 22.70 16.70 -1.94
N TRP A 319 21.49 17.24 -1.78
CA TRP A 319 20.81 17.31 -0.49
C TRP A 319 20.54 15.93 0.13
N SER A 320 20.30 14.90 -0.69
CA SER A 320 19.95 13.56 -0.22
C SER A 320 21.11 12.91 0.54
N VAL A 321 22.34 13.11 0.10
CA VAL A 321 23.54 12.58 0.77
C VAL A 321 23.78 13.30 2.09
N ASP A 322 23.78 14.63 2.08
CA ASP A 322 23.96 15.44 3.30
C ASP A 322 22.89 15.09 4.35
N PHE A 323 21.66 14.81 3.88
CA PHE A 323 20.55 14.42 4.73
C PHE A 323 20.70 13.01 5.29
N LEU A 324 21.04 12.03 4.46
CA LEU A 324 21.26 10.64 4.88
C LEU A 324 22.45 10.52 5.85
N ASP A 325 23.53 11.27 5.60
CA ASP A 325 24.70 11.36 6.48
C ASP A 325 24.33 11.99 7.83
N LYS A 326 23.44 12.99 7.84
CA LYS A 326 22.93 13.57 9.10
C LYS A 326 22.06 12.58 9.87
N LEU A 327 21.25 11.79 9.17
CA LEU A 327 20.35 10.83 9.77
C LEU A 327 21.13 9.67 10.41
N ASP A 328 22.16 9.15 9.72
CA ASP A 328 23.10 8.09 10.15
C ASP A 328 22.41 6.84 10.73
N VAL A 329 21.35 6.36 10.06
CA VAL A 329 20.65 5.12 10.43
C VAL A 329 20.56 4.16 9.24
N PRO A 330 20.56 2.85 9.49
CA PRO A 330 20.31 1.86 8.44
C PRO A 330 18.89 2.03 7.89
N ILE A 331 18.78 2.12 6.57
CA ILE A 331 17.50 2.13 5.85
C ILE A 331 17.37 0.80 5.11
N ILE A 332 16.36 0.01 5.49
CA ILE A 332 16.08 -1.30 4.91
C ILE A 332 14.90 -1.16 3.95
N GLN A 333 15.09 -1.54 2.70
CA GLN A 333 14.03 -1.55 1.70
C GLN A 333 13.20 -2.83 1.84
N GLY A 334 11.95 -2.69 2.28
CA GLY A 334 10.92 -3.72 2.19
C GLY A 334 10.26 -3.64 0.82
N VAL A 335 10.31 -4.71 0.03
CA VAL A 335 9.84 -4.65 -1.37
C VAL A 335 8.34 -4.96 -1.43
N VAL A 336 7.54 -3.98 -1.84
CA VAL A 336 6.10 -4.17 -2.13
C VAL A 336 5.96 -4.47 -3.62
N SER A 337 5.73 -5.73 -3.97
CA SER A 337 5.74 -6.18 -5.37
C SER A 337 4.43 -5.83 -6.07
N THR A 338 4.54 -5.24 -7.26
CA THR A 338 3.38 -4.93 -8.12
C THR A 338 2.81 -6.13 -8.86
N GLY A 339 3.51 -7.27 -8.85
CA GLY A 339 3.05 -8.55 -9.40
C GLY A 339 2.36 -9.44 -8.37
N THR A 340 1.82 -10.56 -8.86
CA THR A 340 1.20 -11.57 -8.00
C THR A 340 2.24 -12.47 -7.35
N ARG A 341 1.84 -13.12 -6.25
CA ARG A 341 2.68 -14.11 -5.58
C ARG A 341 3.03 -15.28 -6.50
N LEU A 342 2.05 -15.77 -7.28
CA LEU A 342 2.23 -16.90 -8.17
C LEU A 342 3.28 -16.59 -9.26
N GLU A 343 3.16 -15.43 -9.90
CA GLU A 343 4.15 -14.98 -10.90
C GLU A 343 5.56 -14.90 -10.31
N TRP A 344 5.68 -14.41 -9.07
CA TRP A 344 6.96 -14.33 -8.38
C TRP A 344 7.54 -15.71 -8.02
N GLU A 345 6.71 -16.67 -7.56
CA GLU A 345 7.14 -18.03 -7.21
C GLU A 345 7.55 -18.86 -8.44
N GLU A 346 6.84 -18.69 -9.56
CA GLU A 346 7.11 -19.41 -10.81
C GLU A 346 8.28 -18.80 -11.60
N SER A 347 8.57 -17.52 -11.38
CA SER A 347 9.66 -16.80 -12.05
C SER A 347 11.03 -17.22 -11.51
N SER A 348 11.90 -17.72 -12.39
CA SER A 348 13.31 -17.97 -12.06
C SER A 348 14.11 -16.69 -11.73
N LEU A 349 13.58 -15.52 -12.09
CA LEU A 349 14.17 -14.21 -11.80
C LEU A 349 13.61 -13.58 -10.52
N GLY A 350 12.50 -14.12 -9.99
CA GLY A 350 11.75 -13.50 -8.91
C GLY A 350 10.99 -12.26 -9.42
N LEU A 351 11.45 -11.06 -9.02
CA LEU A 351 10.74 -9.81 -9.29
C LEU A 351 10.68 -9.47 -10.78
N GLY A 352 9.58 -8.82 -11.17
CA GLY A 352 9.44 -8.26 -12.52
C GLY A 352 10.44 -7.11 -12.78
N PRO A 353 10.67 -6.73 -14.05
CA PRO A 353 11.61 -5.67 -14.40
C PRO A 353 11.30 -4.31 -13.76
N ILE A 354 10.02 -3.94 -13.69
CA ILE A 354 9.57 -2.68 -13.08
C ILE A 354 9.85 -2.69 -11.58
N ASP A 355 9.47 -3.76 -10.87
CA ASP A 355 9.73 -3.90 -9.44
C ASP A 355 11.23 -3.91 -9.13
N THR A 356 12.03 -4.58 -9.96
CA THR A 356 13.49 -4.63 -9.80
C THR A 356 14.10 -3.24 -9.99
N ALA A 357 13.66 -2.47 -10.98
CA ALA A 357 14.13 -1.10 -11.16
C ALA A 357 13.72 -0.21 -9.96
N MET A 358 12.43 -0.20 -9.61
CA MET A 358 11.86 0.73 -8.63
C MET A 358 12.19 0.40 -7.18
N ASN A 359 12.28 -0.89 -6.82
CA ASN A 359 12.45 -1.34 -5.43
C ASN A 359 13.84 -1.91 -5.13
N VAL A 360 14.69 -2.12 -6.13
CA VAL A 360 16.05 -2.65 -5.93
C VAL A 360 17.08 -1.68 -6.50
N ALA A 361 17.19 -1.59 -7.82
CA ALA A 361 18.29 -0.88 -8.48
C ALA A 361 18.32 0.62 -8.14
N LEU A 362 17.17 1.31 -8.15
CA LEU A 362 17.10 2.72 -7.80
C LEU A 362 17.38 2.99 -6.31
N PRO A 363 16.71 2.29 -5.36
CA PRO A 363 17.04 2.37 -3.93
C PRO A 363 18.51 2.08 -3.57
N GLU A 364 19.23 1.25 -4.34
CA GLU A 364 20.65 0.99 -4.11
C GLU A 364 21.52 2.25 -4.27
N PHE A 365 21.14 3.20 -5.14
CA PHE A 365 21.84 4.48 -5.29
C PHE A 365 21.75 5.36 -4.04
N ASP A 366 20.70 5.19 -3.23
CA ASP A 366 20.56 5.86 -1.93
C ASP A 366 21.29 5.12 -0.79
N GLY A 367 21.95 3.99 -1.08
CA GLY A 367 22.61 3.17 -0.06
C GLY A 367 21.65 2.35 0.81
N ARG A 368 20.39 2.14 0.38
CA ARG A 368 19.43 1.31 1.12
C ARG A 368 19.84 -0.16 1.12
N ILE A 369 19.62 -0.83 2.24
CA ILE A 369 19.82 -2.27 2.40
C ILE A 369 18.61 -2.98 1.80
N ILE A 370 18.79 -3.64 0.66
CA ILE A 370 17.71 -4.37 0.00
C ILE A 370 17.42 -5.67 0.78
N SER A 371 16.14 -5.87 1.14
CA SER A 371 15.69 -7.08 1.83
C SER A 371 14.98 -8.05 0.86
N VAL A 372 13.69 -8.32 1.08
CA VAL A 372 12.87 -9.28 0.35
C VAL A 372 11.52 -8.67 -0.03
N PRO A 373 10.85 -9.20 -1.08
CA PRO A 373 9.44 -8.97 -1.36
C PRO A 373 8.54 -9.32 -0.17
N ILE A 374 7.93 -8.34 0.48
CA ILE A 374 7.14 -8.55 1.70
C ILE A 374 5.64 -8.66 1.46
N SER A 375 5.15 -8.15 0.34
CA SER A 375 3.75 -8.22 -0.05
C SER A 375 3.63 -8.31 -1.56
N PHE A 376 2.53 -8.91 -2.01
CA PHE A 376 2.22 -9.12 -3.41
C PHE A 376 0.81 -8.61 -3.71
N LYS A 377 0.55 -8.24 -4.95
CA LYS A 377 -0.82 -7.97 -5.38
C LYS A 377 -1.59 -9.28 -5.44
N GLU A 378 -2.73 -9.32 -4.78
CA GLU A 378 -3.71 -10.38 -4.99
C GLU A 378 -4.99 -9.74 -5.52
N GLU A 379 -5.48 -10.32 -6.61
CA GLU A 379 -6.82 -10.02 -7.09
C GLU A 379 -7.79 -10.86 -6.25
N GLN A 380 -8.81 -10.21 -5.71
CA GLN A 380 -9.99 -10.92 -5.21
C GLN A 380 -10.98 -10.96 -6.36
N PRO A 381 -11.16 -12.12 -7.03
CA PRO A 381 -11.89 -12.23 -8.29
C PRO A 381 -13.42 -12.25 -8.11
N GLU A 382 -13.94 -11.68 -7.03
CA GLU A 382 -15.35 -11.82 -6.69
C GLU A 382 -16.00 -10.45 -6.50
N PHE A 383 -17.28 -10.40 -6.86
CA PHE A 383 -18.18 -9.35 -6.38
C PHE A 383 -18.19 -9.37 -4.85
N VAL A 384 -17.35 -8.53 -4.24
CA VAL A 384 -17.30 -8.39 -2.78
C VAL A 384 -18.61 -7.73 -2.35
N MET A 385 -19.54 -8.56 -1.89
CA MET A 385 -20.71 -8.12 -1.12
C MET A 385 -20.24 -7.82 0.30
N ALA A 386 -19.66 -6.65 0.50
CA ALA A 386 -19.50 -6.14 1.85
C ALA A 386 -20.88 -5.68 2.32
N SER A 387 -21.58 -6.54 3.07
CA SER A 387 -22.62 -6.13 4.00
C SER A 387 -21.95 -6.00 5.38
N PRO A 388 -21.65 -4.79 5.88
CA PRO A 388 -21.05 -4.60 7.20
C PRO A 388 -22.08 -4.99 8.28
N GLY A 389 -22.22 -6.29 8.56
CA GLY A 389 -23.28 -6.80 9.43
C GLY A 389 -24.68 -6.32 9.00
N ARG A 390 -25.66 -6.45 9.90
CA ARG A 390 -27.05 -5.98 9.67
C ARG A 390 -27.20 -4.44 9.64
N SER A 391 -26.13 -3.66 9.42
CA SER A 391 -26.13 -2.22 9.72
C SER A 391 -25.35 -1.33 8.76
N GLY A 392 -24.92 -1.80 7.58
CA GLY A 392 -24.25 -0.95 6.58
C GLY A 392 -24.76 -1.17 5.15
N GLY A 393 -24.56 -0.17 4.29
CA GLY A 393 -24.89 -0.22 2.86
C GLY A 393 -24.18 -1.35 2.12
N THR A 394 -24.73 -1.72 0.95
CA THR A 394 -24.16 -2.79 0.11
C THR A 394 -23.21 -2.21 -0.94
N LEU A 395 -21.94 -2.63 -0.91
CA LEU A 395 -21.00 -2.41 -2.00
C LEU A 395 -20.97 -3.65 -2.90
N ILE A 396 -20.92 -3.42 -4.21
CA ILE A 396 -20.74 -4.45 -5.24
C ILE A 396 -19.56 -4.01 -6.12
N ALA A 397 -18.43 -4.70 -6.08
CA ALA A 397 -17.27 -4.38 -6.92
C ALA A 397 -16.86 -5.57 -7.80
N ASN A 398 -16.73 -5.40 -9.12
CA ASN A 398 -16.38 -6.51 -10.03
C ASN A 398 -14.93 -7.00 -9.92
N ARG A 399 -14.05 -6.21 -9.31
CA ARG A 399 -12.63 -6.51 -9.11
C ARG A 399 -12.11 -5.68 -7.94
N THR A 400 -11.24 -6.27 -7.13
CA THR A 400 -10.49 -5.53 -6.11
C THR A 400 -9.08 -6.08 -6.01
N GLN A 401 -8.07 -5.21 -6.10
CA GLN A 401 -6.66 -5.58 -5.89
C GLN A 401 -6.17 -5.10 -4.53
N ARG A 402 -5.58 -6.00 -3.73
CA ARG A 402 -5.00 -5.68 -2.42
C ARG A 402 -3.55 -6.12 -2.34
N TYR A 403 -2.75 -5.44 -1.53
CA TYR A 403 -1.42 -5.92 -1.19
C TYR A 403 -1.52 -6.86 0.01
N VAL A 404 -1.27 -8.14 -0.24
CA VAL A 404 -1.35 -9.18 0.79
C VAL A 404 0.05 -9.45 1.34
N PRO A 405 0.23 -9.42 2.67
CA PRO A 405 1.52 -9.70 3.30
C PRO A 405 1.93 -11.17 3.11
N HIS A 406 3.20 -11.41 2.85
CA HIS A 406 3.76 -12.75 2.78
C HIS A 406 4.45 -13.11 4.12
N PRO A 407 3.88 -14.02 4.95
CA PRO A 407 4.20 -14.10 6.39
C PRO A 407 5.68 -14.32 6.75
N ASP A 408 6.35 -15.31 6.15
CA ASP A 408 7.77 -15.61 6.43
C ASP A 408 8.71 -14.47 5.99
N ARG A 409 8.33 -13.71 4.97
CA ARG A 409 9.09 -12.56 4.46
C ARG A 409 8.89 -11.32 5.33
N MET A 410 7.67 -11.14 5.85
CA MET A 410 7.39 -10.16 6.89
C MET A 410 8.21 -10.42 8.15
N ASP A 411 8.25 -11.69 8.60
CA ASP A 411 9.10 -12.11 9.72
C ASP A 411 10.57 -11.83 9.45
N HIS A 412 11.07 -12.16 8.26
CA HIS A 412 12.45 -11.89 7.88
C HIS A 412 12.81 -10.40 7.94
N LEU A 413 11.96 -9.53 7.37
CA LEU A 413 12.18 -8.09 7.38
C LEU A 413 12.12 -7.53 8.81
N ALA A 414 11.12 -7.92 9.60
CA ALA A 414 10.99 -7.50 10.99
C ALA A 414 12.23 -7.90 11.80
N ASP A 415 12.66 -9.16 11.71
CA ASP A 415 13.86 -9.67 12.37
C ASP A 415 15.13 -8.91 11.96
N LEU A 416 15.27 -8.60 10.66
CA LEU A 416 16.41 -7.86 10.15
C LEU A 416 16.44 -6.44 10.72
N ALA A 417 15.30 -5.75 10.71
CA ALA A 417 15.18 -4.39 11.23
C ALA A 417 15.40 -4.32 12.74
N VAL A 418 14.83 -5.26 13.50
CA VAL A 418 15.06 -5.40 14.95
C VAL A 418 16.55 -5.58 15.25
N LYS A 419 17.26 -6.42 14.49
CA LYS A 419 18.71 -6.64 14.66
C LYS A 419 19.51 -5.38 14.39
N TRP A 420 19.18 -4.62 13.35
CA TRP A 420 19.83 -3.35 13.03
C TRP A 420 19.58 -2.29 14.09
N ALA A 421 18.32 -2.11 14.51
CA ALA A 421 17.95 -1.18 15.58
C ALA A 421 18.60 -1.55 16.92
N THR A 422 18.70 -2.83 17.25
CA THR A 422 19.38 -3.29 18.46
C THR A 422 20.89 -3.08 18.37
N LEU A 423 21.50 -3.26 17.19
CA LEU A 423 22.94 -3.09 17.00
C LEU A 423 23.39 -1.64 17.23
N SER A 424 22.55 -0.65 16.89
CA SER A 424 22.89 0.77 17.05
C SER A 424 22.94 1.21 18.51
N VAL A 425 22.04 0.70 19.36
CA VAL A 425 22.03 1.01 20.81
C VAL A 425 22.97 0.14 21.64
N LYS A 426 23.43 -1.00 21.09
CA LYS A 426 24.27 -1.94 21.83
C LYS A 426 25.66 -1.36 22.11
N PRO A 427 26.19 -1.46 23.35
CA PRO A 427 27.56 -1.07 23.65
C PRO A 427 28.58 -1.85 22.81
N ASN A 428 29.63 -1.18 22.32
CA ASN A 428 30.65 -1.80 21.48
C ASN A 428 31.33 -3.02 22.14
N SER A 429 31.52 -2.99 23.46
CA SER A 429 32.10 -4.09 24.25
C SER A 429 31.25 -5.37 24.19
N GLU A 430 29.94 -5.26 23.98
CA GLU A 430 29.01 -6.39 23.93
C GLU A 430 28.72 -6.88 22.49
N LYS A 431 29.20 -6.13 21.48
CA LYS A 431 29.03 -6.51 20.06
C LYS A 431 29.86 -7.75 19.78
N ARG A 432 29.20 -8.77 19.21
CA ARG A 432 29.82 -10.04 18.81
C ARG A 432 29.90 -10.08 17.29
N ILE A 433 31.12 -9.94 16.76
CA ILE A 433 31.36 -9.84 15.31
C ILE A 433 31.89 -11.19 14.81
N ALA A 434 31.21 -11.75 13.81
CA ALA A 434 31.69 -12.90 13.05
C ALA A 434 32.26 -12.42 11.71
N ILE A 435 33.46 -12.89 11.36
CA ILE A 435 34.09 -12.62 10.06
C ILE A 435 34.16 -13.96 9.32
N ILE A 436 33.36 -14.11 8.27
CA ILE A 436 33.28 -15.34 7.47
C ILE A 436 34.20 -15.18 6.26
N MET A 437 35.02 -16.20 6.00
CA MET A 437 35.94 -16.23 4.86
C MET A 437 35.51 -17.34 3.91
N SER A 438 35.36 -17.02 2.63
CA SER A 438 35.14 -18.03 1.59
C SER A 438 36.43 -18.83 1.38
N ASN A 439 36.33 -20.15 1.49
CA ASN A 439 37.42 -21.05 1.14
C ASN A 439 37.18 -21.59 -0.27
N TYR A 440 37.64 -20.85 -1.28
CA TYR A 440 37.70 -21.37 -2.64
C TYR A 440 39.03 -22.13 -2.79
N PRO A 441 39.03 -23.44 -3.09
CA PRO A 441 40.27 -24.18 -3.34
C PRO A 441 40.86 -23.76 -4.70
N TYR A 442 41.96 -22.99 -4.71
CA TYR A 442 42.57 -22.47 -5.93
C TYR A 442 43.83 -23.23 -6.35
N GLN A 443 43.81 -23.79 -7.56
CA GLN A 443 45.02 -24.22 -8.29
C GLN A 443 45.58 -23.12 -9.21
N ARG A 444 44.93 -21.94 -9.34
CA ARG A 444 45.33 -20.89 -10.30
C ARG A 444 44.89 -19.46 -9.88
N CYS A 445 45.42 -18.90 -8.80
CA CYS A 445 45.36 -17.45 -8.57
C CYS A 445 46.77 -16.87 -8.50
N GLU A 446 47.00 -15.76 -9.21
CA GLU A 446 48.23 -14.99 -9.17
C GLU A 446 48.45 -14.36 -7.78
N ASP A 447 49.69 -14.43 -7.28
CA ASP A 447 50.08 -14.16 -5.89
C ASP A 447 49.75 -12.75 -5.34
N GLY A 448 49.36 -11.80 -6.21
CA GLY A 448 49.13 -10.39 -5.86
C GLY A 448 47.82 -10.10 -5.09
N VAL A 449 46.73 -10.82 -5.37
CA VAL A 449 45.41 -10.54 -4.75
C VAL A 449 45.39 -10.98 -3.28
N MET A 450 46.14 -12.03 -2.93
CA MET A 450 46.19 -12.62 -1.59
C MET A 450 46.91 -11.75 -0.55
N LEU A 451 48.02 -11.09 -0.94
CA LEU A 451 48.77 -10.21 -0.03
C LEU A 451 47.91 -9.01 0.39
N TRP A 452 47.08 -8.49 -0.52
CA TRP A 452 46.16 -7.38 -0.25
C TRP A 452 45.01 -7.77 0.68
N VAL A 453 44.43 -8.98 0.51
CA VAL A 453 43.41 -9.52 1.43
C VAL A 453 44.00 -9.68 2.83
N TRP A 454 45.23 -10.20 2.95
CA TRP A 454 45.93 -10.34 4.23
C TRP A 454 46.33 -9.00 4.87
N ILE A 455 46.78 -8.02 4.10
CA ILE A 455 47.12 -6.68 4.64
C ILE A 455 45.86 -5.95 5.11
N ARG A 456 44.75 -6.02 4.36
CA ARG A 456 43.45 -5.50 4.83
C ARG A 456 42.95 -6.24 6.07
N ARG A 457 43.18 -7.56 6.16
CA ARG A 457 42.87 -8.41 7.33
C ARG A 457 43.55 -7.91 8.60
N CYS A 458 44.86 -7.64 8.56
CA CYS A 458 45.60 -7.15 9.72
C CYS A 458 45.20 -5.72 10.12
N ARG A 459 44.95 -4.83 9.15
CA ARG A 459 44.50 -3.45 9.42
C ARG A 459 43.10 -3.41 10.05
N TRP A 460 42.16 -4.19 9.56
CA TRP A 460 40.81 -4.30 10.15
C TRP A 460 40.84 -4.88 11.55
N LEU A 461 41.62 -5.94 11.79
CA LEU A 461 41.78 -6.52 13.13
C LEU A 461 42.38 -5.49 14.11
N HIS A 462 43.40 -4.74 13.69
CA HIS A 462 43.96 -3.67 14.52
C HIS A 462 42.91 -2.60 14.87
N TYR A 463 42.09 -2.18 13.90
CA TYR A 463 41.03 -1.18 14.12
C TYR A 463 39.91 -1.70 15.03
N LEU A 464 39.49 -2.96 14.85
CA LEU A 464 38.49 -3.62 15.72
C LEU A 464 38.98 -3.75 17.17
N THR A 465 40.30 -3.92 17.36
CA THR A 465 40.94 -3.93 18.69
C THR A 465 40.83 -2.57 19.36
N LEU A 466 41.06 -1.49 18.59
CA LEU A 466 41.07 -0.12 19.09
C LEU A 466 39.66 0.44 19.35
N CYS A 467 38.67 0.05 18.54
CA CYS A 467 37.35 0.69 18.52
C CYS A 467 36.20 -0.14 19.10
N ILE A 468 36.31 -1.48 19.16
CA ILE A 468 35.16 -2.36 19.46
C ILE A 468 35.39 -3.24 20.68
N ASN A 469 36.27 -4.24 20.59
CA ASN A 469 36.59 -5.13 21.71
C ASN A 469 37.91 -5.90 21.47
N PRO A 470 38.92 -5.76 22.35
CA PRO A 470 40.20 -6.45 22.21
C PRO A 470 40.13 -7.99 22.26
N ASP A 471 39.11 -8.58 22.91
CA ASP A 471 38.95 -10.03 23.03
C ASP A 471 38.61 -10.73 21.71
N ILE A 472 37.99 -10.01 20.75
CA ILE A 472 37.66 -10.53 19.42
C ILE A 472 38.94 -10.87 18.66
N VAL A 473 39.94 -9.99 18.74
CA VAL A 473 41.23 -10.17 18.06
C VAL A 473 42.04 -11.28 18.69
N TRP A 474 41.98 -11.42 20.01
CA TRP A 474 42.65 -12.52 20.70
C TRP A 474 42.10 -13.91 20.28
N LYS A 475 40.76 -14.07 20.19
CA LYS A 475 40.14 -15.33 19.73
C LYS A 475 40.45 -15.65 18.27
N ILE A 476 40.51 -14.61 17.42
CA ILE A 476 40.88 -14.77 16.02
C ILE A 476 42.36 -15.14 15.88
N TYR A 477 43.27 -14.50 16.64
CA TYR A 477 44.69 -14.86 16.69
C TYR A 477 44.91 -16.30 17.18
N GLN A 478 44.19 -16.75 18.22
CA GLN A 478 44.30 -18.12 18.71
C GLN A 478 43.83 -19.16 17.70
N ARG A 479 42.80 -18.86 16.89
CA ARG A 479 42.35 -19.75 15.80
C ARG A 479 43.25 -19.70 14.56
N MET A 480 43.95 -18.60 14.33
CA MET A 480 44.96 -18.48 13.26
C MET A 480 46.31 -19.09 13.66
N GLY A 481 46.61 -19.20 14.95
CA GLY A 481 47.89 -19.67 15.51
C GLY A 481 48.09 -21.18 15.57
N THR A 482 47.36 -21.98 14.78
CA THR A 482 47.55 -23.43 14.69
C THR A 482 47.52 -23.95 13.26
N ASN A 483 48.18 -23.25 12.33
CA ASN A 483 48.65 -23.82 11.07
C ASN A 483 49.96 -23.18 10.65
#